data_AF-A0AAD7YU82-F1
#
_entry.id   AF-A0AAD7YU82-F1
#
_cell.length_a   1.000
_cell.length_b   1.000
_cell.length_c   1.000
_cell.angle_alpha   90.00
_cell.angle_beta   90.00
_cell.angle_gamma   90.00
#
_symmetry.space_group_name_H-M   'P 1'
#
loop_
_entity.id
_entity.type
_entity.pdbx_description
1 polymer ?
#
loop_
_entity_poly.entity_id
_entity_poly.type
_entity_poly.pdbx_seq_one_letter_code
_entity_poly.pdbx_strand_id
1 'polypeptide(L)'
;MWTKIKDTQFFLIFSQDSEYEISVTDYLNVWTALFSKKAFLDQLKESNDGLELPHDNDFIQKGVNLLSNLDKLKKCSIEKKENGKSLFITMTISFGFPFYLECTLSKGSEEVYFQKVTRPLLKIICDLRESQTELRRLLIKKDSEIEEYKCEGGEIVLRHLKTIAFNDAEHMKIHKVFEESFGTASTSTKVLEEAVKVLEKSIPKQEPLATPSSEPGPSIRTEPVSVIKTEPSLNVKMEPDTTVKTEPIGTLKMEPNSEGAEESSSSVITASVSCKQEIKREQARAHVPRKRSKFNF
;
A
#
# COMPACT_ATOMS: atom_id res chain seq x y z
N MET A 1 -2.37 -1.06 -8.96
CA MET A 1 -1.00 -1.65 -9.08
C MET A 1 -0.94 -2.47 -10.36
N TRP A 2 0.22 -2.55 -11.02
CA TRP A 2 0.41 -3.44 -12.17
C TRP A 2 0.20 -4.91 -11.76
N THR A 3 -0.70 -5.60 -12.45
CA THR A 3 -1.12 -6.98 -12.16
C THR A 3 -0.82 -7.87 -13.36
N LYS A 4 -0.19 -9.02 -13.14
CA LYS A 4 0.15 -9.95 -14.24
C LYS A 4 -1.11 -10.58 -14.83
N ILE A 5 -1.27 -10.54 -16.14
CA ILE A 5 -2.32 -11.29 -16.83
C ILE A 5 -1.92 -12.77 -16.85
N LYS A 6 -2.80 -13.65 -16.37
CA LYS A 6 -2.60 -15.10 -16.32
C LYS A 6 -2.09 -15.66 -17.65
N ASP A 7 -1.12 -16.57 -17.56
CA ASP A 7 -0.55 -17.33 -18.67
C ASP A 7 0.07 -16.50 -19.82
N THR A 8 0.34 -15.21 -19.58
CA THR A 8 1.04 -14.33 -20.52
C THR A 8 2.32 -13.71 -19.92
N GLN A 9 3.04 -12.94 -20.72
CA GLN A 9 4.15 -12.07 -20.30
C GLN A 9 3.70 -10.63 -19.95
N PHE A 10 2.42 -10.31 -20.15
CA PHE A 10 1.91 -8.94 -20.03
C PHE A 10 1.38 -8.63 -18.62
N PHE A 11 1.47 -7.35 -18.26
CA PHE A 11 0.92 -6.79 -17.03
C PHE A 11 -0.09 -5.71 -17.39
N LEU A 12 -1.19 -5.64 -16.65
CA LEU A 12 -2.25 -4.65 -16.81
C LEU A 12 -2.35 -3.77 -15.56
N ILE A 13 -2.67 -2.50 -15.76
CA ILE A 13 -3.19 -1.62 -14.73
C ILE A 13 -4.46 -0.96 -15.25
N PHE A 14 -5.47 -0.88 -14.40
CA PHE A 14 -6.74 -0.22 -14.66
C PHE A 14 -6.89 0.95 -13.67
N SER A 15 -7.39 2.08 -14.15
CA SER A 15 -7.84 3.23 -13.35
C SER A 15 -9.25 3.64 -13.78
N GLN A 16 -9.98 4.21 -12.82
CA GLN A 16 -11.30 4.81 -12.99
C GLN A 16 -11.35 6.21 -12.34
N ASP A 17 -10.19 6.83 -12.10
CA ASP A 17 -10.05 8.04 -11.27
C ASP A 17 -10.60 9.31 -11.94
N SER A 18 -10.81 9.28 -13.25
CA SER A 18 -11.43 10.36 -14.04
C SER A 18 -12.11 9.80 -15.29
N GLU A 19 -11.43 8.91 -15.99
CA GLU A 19 -11.95 8.10 -17.09
C GLU A 19 -11.52 6.63 -16.91
N TYR A 20 -12.09 5.72 -17.70
CA TYR A 20 -11.77 4.30 -17.66
C TYR A 20 -10.49 4.06 -18.45
N GLU A 21 -9.35 4.05 -17.78
CA GLU A 21 -8.04 3.88 -18.39
C GLU A 21 -7.56 2.44 -18.24
N ILE A 22 -7.26 1.78 -19.36
CA ILE A 22 -6.66 0.45 -19.42
C ILE A 22 -5.25 0.61 -19.99
N SER A 23 -4.22 0.33 -19.21
CA SER A 23 -2.84 0.26 -19.70
C SER A 23 -2.28 -1.15 -19.57
N VAL A 24 -1.56 -1.61 -20.60
CA VAL A 24 -0.88 -2.92 -20.66
C VAL A 24 0.60 -2.73 -21.00
N THR A 25 1.50 -3.48 -20.38
CA THR A 25 2.96 -3.41 -20.62
C THR A 25 3.59 -4.79 -20.77
N ASP A 26 4.67 -4.86 -21.55
CA ASP A 26 5.59 -5.99 -21.70
C ASP A 26 7.01 -5.68 -21.16
N TYR A 27 7.13 -4.70 -20.26
CA TYR A 27 8.39 -4.12 -19.75
C TYR A 27 9.32 -3.46 -20.80
N LEU A 28 8.91 -3.38 -22.07
CA LEU A 28 9.60 -2.65 -23.12
C LEU A 28 8.76 -1.50 -23.68
N ASN A 29 7.43 -1.66 -23.66
CA ASN A 29 6.47 -0.67 -24.14
C ASN A 29 5.29 -0.59 -23.16
N VAL A 30 4.49 0.46 -23.27
CA VAL A 30 3.13 0.51 -22.73
C VAL A 30 2.15 0.77 -23.89
N TRP A 31 1.02 0.07 -23.87
CA TRP A 31 -0.14 0.39 -24.68
C TRP A 31 -1.26 0.87 -23.74
N THR A 32 -2.05 1.84 -24.18
CA THR A 32 -3.16 2.41 -23.40
C THR A 32 -4.41 2.53 -24.26
N ALA A 33 -5.57 2.27 -23.67
CA ALA A 33 -6.85 2.79 -24.14
C ALA A 33 -7.51 3.60 -23.01
N LEU A 34 -8.16 4.69 -23.37
CA LEU A 34 -8.81 5.63 -22.46
C LEU A 34 -10.26 5.80 -22.93
N PHE A 35 -11.21 5.55 -22.04
CA PHE A 35 -12.64 5.59 -22.37
C PHE A 35 -13.41 6.49 -21.41
N SER A 36 -14.15 7.44 -21.96
CA SER A 36 -15.25 8.07 -21.22
C SER A 36 -16.29 7.01 -20.79
N LYS A 37 -17.09 7.29 -19.75
CA LYS A 37 -18.10 6.33 -19.25
C LYS A 37 -19.04 5.82 -20.35
N LYS A 38 -19.40 6.66 -21.32
CA LYS A 38 -20.21 6.23 -22.47
C LYS A 38 -19.41 5.34 -23.42
N ALA A 39 -18.21 5.74 -23.83
CA ALA A 39 -17.39 4.92 -24.73
C ALA A 39 -17.07 3.54 -24.14
N PHE A 40 -16.87 3.45 -22.82
CA PHE A 40 -16.67 2.17 -22.14
C PHE A 40 -17.93 1.30 -22.11
N LEU A 41 -19.11 1.90 -21.87
CA LEU A 41 -20.40 1.21 -21.98
C LEU A 41 -20.64 0.68 -23.40
N ASP A 42 -20.42 1.51 -24.41
CA ASP A 42 -20.65 1.16 -25.81
C ASP A 42 -19.69 0.02 -26.23
N GLN A 43 -18.42 0.08 -25.83
CA GLN A 43 -17.43 -0.99 -26.07
C GLN A 43 -17.81 -2.31 -25.36
N LEU A 44 -18.36 -2.25 -24.15
CA LEU A 44 -18.82 -3.43 -23.41
C LEU A 44 -20.08 -4.05 -24.03
N LYS A 45 -20.98 -3.24 -24.60
CA LYS A 45 -22.14 -3.73 -25.36
C LYS A 45 -21.70 -4.39 -26.67
N GLU A 46 -20.81 -3.74 -27.43
CA GLU A 46 -20.22 -4.31 -28.65
C GLU A 46 -19.49 -5.64 -28.37
N SER A 47 -18.75 -5.73 -27.26
CA SER A 47 -18.07 -6.97 -26.83
C SER A 47 -19.03 -8.11 -26.47
N ASN A 48 -20.30 -7.83 -26.20
CA ASN A 48 -21.30 -8.79 -25.69
C ASN A 48 -22.60 -8.69 -26.49
N ASP A 49 -22.51 -8.68 -27.83
CA ASP A 49 -23.71 -8.66 -28.69
C ASP A 49 -24.70 -9.79 -28.34
N GLY A 50 -25.99 -9.46 -28.36
CA GLY A 50 -27.07 -10.34 -27.90
C GLY A 50 -27.22 -10.50 -26.37
N LEU A 51 -26.38 -9.87 -25.54
CA LEU A 51 -26.58 -9.84 -24.08
C LEU A 51 -27.44 -8.63 -23.67
N GLU A 52 -28.63 -8.89 -23.14
CA GLU A 52 -29.44 -7.86 -22.48
C GLU A 52 -29.21 -7.87 -20.95
N LEU A 53 -28.98 -6.70 -20.36
CA LEU A 53 -28.92 -6.50 -18.90
C LEU A 53 -29.92 -5.39 -18.50
N PRO A 54 -30.54 -5.46 -17.31
CA PRO A 54 -31.59 -4.50 -16.91
C PRO A 54 -31.14 -3.05 -16.90
N HIS A 55 -29.87 -2.78 -16.53
CA HIS A 55 -29.33 -1.43 -16.44
C HIS A 55 -27.94 -1.33 -17.09
N ASP A 56 -27.69 -0.21 -17.77
CA ASP A 56 -26.36 0.12 -18.33
C ASP A 56 -25.23 0.15 -17.27
N ASN A 57 -25.59 0.40 -16.01
CA ASN A 57 -24.65 0.34 -14.90
C ASN A 57 -24.16 -1.09 -14.61
N ASP A 58 -24.94 -2.12 -14.95
CA ASP A 58 -24.59 -3.53 -14.74
C ASP A 58 -23.46 -3.97 -15.69
N PHE A 59 -23.47 -3.46 -16.94
CA PHE A 59 -22.35 -3.60 -17.88
C PHE A 59 -21.08 -2.98 -17.28
N ILE A 60 -21.15 -1.71 -16.85
CA ILE A 60 -20.01 -1.00 -16.25
C ILE A 60 -19.46 -1.74 -15.04
N GLN A 61 -20.31 -2.18 -14.11
CA GLN A 61 -19.86 -2.94 -12.94
C GLN A 61 -19.22 -4.29 -13.30
N LYS A 62 -19.74 -5.00 -14.31
CA LYS A 62 -19.15 -6.26 -14.80
C LYS A 62 -17.80 -6.02 -15.50
N GLY A 63 -17.66 -4.95 -16.28
CA GLY A 63 -16.40 -4.53 -16.90
C GLY A 63 -15.32 -4.12 -15.91
N VAL A 64 -15.68 -3.31 -14.90
CA VAL A 64 -14.79 -2.95 -13.78
C VAL A 64 -14.38 -4.19 -12.99
N ASN A 65 -15.31 -5.11 -12.72
CA ASN A 65 -15.02 -6.38 -12.04
C ASN A 65 -14.04 -7.23 -12.85
N LEU A 66 -14.25 -7.41 -14.16
CA LEU A 66 -13.35 -8.10 -15.09
C LEU A 66 -11.93 -7.53 -15.03
N LEU A 67 -11.78 -6.20 -15.12
CA LEU A 67 -10.46 -5.53 -15.12
C LEU A 67 -9.77 -5.53 -13.75
N SER A 68 -10.53 -5.56 -12.66
CA SER A 68 -10.02 -5.58 -11.29
C SER A 68 -9.72 -6.98 -10.75
N ASN A 69 -10.29 -8.03 -11.36
CA ASN A 69 -10.19 -9.43 -10.92
C ASN A 69 -9.59 -10.32 -12.02
N LEU A 70 -8.40 -9.95 -12.51
CA LEU A 70 -7.68 -10.70 -13.55
C LEU A 70 -7.37 -12.16 -13.15
N ASP A 71 -7.39 -12.45 -11.85
CA ASP A 71 -7.29 -13.80 -11.28
C ASP A 71 -8.50 -14.70 -11.60
N LYS A 72 -9.67 -14.11 -11.88
CA LYS A 72 -10.95 -14.82 -12.14
C LYS A 72 -11.29 -14.97 -13.62
N LEU A 73 -10.42 -14.49 -14.52
CA LEU A 73 -10.56 -14.68 -15.97
C LEU A 73 -10.58 -16.18 -16.32
N LYS A 74 -11.53 -16.57 -17.18
CA LYS A 74 -11.59 -17.89 -17.83
C LYS A 74 -10.64 -17.97 -19.04
N LYS A 75 -10.45 -16.85 -19.74
CA LYS A 75 -9.56 -16.74 -20.91
C LYS A 75 -9.06 -15.30 -21.05
N CYS A 76 -7.84 -15.15 -21.56
CA CYS A 76 -7.36 -13.91 -22.17
C CYS A 76 -6.62 -14.24 -23.48
N SER A 77 -6.73 -13.38 -24.48
CA SER A 77 -5.89 -13.35 -25.68
C SER A 77 -5.32 -11.95 -25.84
N ILE A 78 -4.08 -11.84 -26.31
CA ILE A 78 -3.37 -10.57 -26.51
C ILE A 78 -2.60 -10.64 -27.83
N GLU A 79 -2.93 -9.75 -28.76
CA GLU A 79 -2.41 -9.75 -30.12
C GLU A 79 -1.76 -8.41 -30.47
N LYS A 80 -0.48 -8.42 -30.86
CA LYS A 80 0.22 -7.23 -31.37
C LYS A 80 -0.18 -7.00 -32.83
N LYS A 81 -0.97 -5.96 -33.09
CA LYS A 81 -1.41 -5.54 -34.42
C LYS A 81 -0.50 -4.41 -34.95
N GLU A 82 -0.56 -4.14 -36.25
CA GLU A 82 0.17 -3.05 -36.92
C GLU A 82 1.69 -2.99 -36.59
N ASN A 83 2.39 -4.12 -36.67
CA ASN A 83 3.81 -4.26 -36.30
C ASN A 83 4.13 -3.80 -34.86
N GLY A 84 3.15 -3.89 -33.95
CA GLY A 84 3.27 -3.51 -32.54
C GLY A 84 2.82 -2.09 -32.19
N LYS A 85 2.31 -1.30 -33.14
CA LYS A 85 1.71 0.02 -32.87
C LYS A 85 0.43 -0.08 -32.05
N SER A 86 -0.31 -1.18 -32.18
CA SER A 86 -1.55 -1.43 -31.47
C SER A 86 -1.54 -2.81 -30.81
N LEU A 87 -2.28 -2.95 -29.71
CA LEU A 87 -2.42 -4.18 -28.95
C LEU A 87 -3.91 -4.47 -28.79
N PHE A 88 -4.37 -5.55 -29.39
CA PHE A 88 -5.75 -6.01 -29.21
C PHE A 88 -5.80 -6.98 -28.04
N ILE A 89 -6.76 -6.78 -27.14
CA ILE A 89 -7.01 -7.68 -26.01
C ILE A 89 -8.43 -8.22 -26.09
N THR A 90 -8.55 -9.53 -25.87
CA THR A 90 -9.82 -10.23 -25.61
C THR A 90 -9.74 -10.80 -24.21
N MET A 91 -10.72 -10.50 -23.36
CA MET A 91 -10.81 -11.04 -22.00
C MET A 91 -12.19 -11.66 -21.78
N THR A 92 -12.24 -12.80 -21.07
CA THR A 92 -13.49 -13.48 -20.74
C THR A 92 -13.53 -13.84 -19.26
N ILE A 93 -14.54 -13.32 -18.56
CA ILE A 93 -14.92 -13.72 -17.19
C ILE A 93 -16.28 -14.44 -17.24
N SER A 94 -16.85 -14.82 -16.11
CA SER A 94 -18.17 -15.45 -16.09
C SER A 94 -18.97 -15.13 -14.84
N PHE A 95 -20.23 -14.75 -15.04
CA PHE A 95 -21.20 -14.38 -14.00
C PHE A 95 -22.44 -15.28 -14.09
N GLY A 96 -22.23 -16.59 -14.26
CA GLY A 96 -23.26 -17.56 -14.68
C GLY A 96 -23.32 -17.73 -16.21
N PHE A 97 -23.27 -16.61 -16.93
CA PHE A 97 -23.03 -16.53 -18.39
C PHE A 97 -21.55 -16.13 -18.67
N PRO A 98 -21.01 -16.29 -19.89
CA PRO A 98 -19.73 -15.71 -20.26
C PRO A 98 -19.87 -14.19 -20.50
N PHE A 99 -18.92 -13.40 -20.00
CA PHE A 99 -18.91 -11.95 -20.22
C PHE A 99 -17.53 -11.53 -20.74
N TYR A 100 -17.54 -10.72 -21.79
CA TYR A 100 -16.37 -10.39 -22.60
C TYR A 100 -15.99 -8.92 -22.48
N LEU A 101 -14.71 -8.64 -22.73
CA LEU A 101 -14.21 -7.33 -23.10
C LEU A 101 -13.24 -7.52 -24.25
N GLU A 102 -13.54 -6.92 -25.40
CA GLU A 102 -12.63 -6.81 -26.55
C GLU A 102 -12.33 -5.34 -26.79
N CYS A 103 -11.05 -4.97 -26.89
CA CYS A 103 -10.66 -3.60 -27.26
C CYS A 103 -9.26 -3.51 -27.84
N THR A 104 -8.97 -2.39 -28.50
CA THR A 104 -7.64 -2.07 -29.06
C THR A 104 -6.99 -0.93 -28.28
N LEU A 105 -5.78 -1.17 -27.78
CA LEU A 105 -4.95 -0.18 -27.10
C LEU A 105 -3.89 0.36 -28.08
N SER A 106 -3.63 1.66 -28.06
CA SER A 106 -2.58 2.30 -28.86
C SER A 106 -1.25 2.32 -28.10
N LYS A 107 -0.12 2.20 -28.80
CA LYS A 107 1.21 2.29 -28.17
C LYS A 107 1.43 3.70 -27.63
N GLY A 108 1.67 3.81 -26.33
CA GLY A 108 2.04 5.05 -25.66
C GLY A 108 3.46 5.51 -26.02
N SER A 109 3.72 6.80 -25.79
CA SER A 109 5.06 7.38 -25.95
C SER A 109 6.00 6.92 -24.82
N GLU A 110 7.30 7.18 -25.01
CA GLU A 110 8.33 6.95 -23.98
C GLU A 110 8.03 7.73 -22.69
N GLU A 111 7.44 8.92 -22.80
CA GLU A 111 6.96 9.71 -21.65
C GLU A 111 5.83 8.99 -20.90
N VAL A 112 4.86 8.39 -21.60
CA VAL A 112 3.79 7.61 -20.95
C VAL A 112 4.35 6.36 -20.26
N TYR A 113 5.37 5.72 -20.85
CA TYR A 113 6.09 4.62 -20.20
C TYR A 113 6.86 5.10 -18.95
N PHE A 114 7.56 6.23 -19.04
CA PHE A 114 8.27 6.84 -17.93
C PHE A 114 7.31 7.18 -16.78
N GLN A 115 6.17 7.83 -17.04
CA GLN A 115 5.19 8.21 -16.02
C GLN A 115 4.50 7.00 -15.37
N LYS A 116 4.18 5.94 -16.13
CA LYS A 116 3.42 4.77 -15.61
C LYS A 116 4.28 3.63 -15.06
N VAL A 117 5.56 3.54 -15.43
CA VAL A 117 6.44 2.42 -15.05
C VAL A 117 7.69 2.95 -14.34
N THR A 118 8.51 3.76 -15.02
CA THR A 118 9.82 4.17 -14.49
C THR A 118 9.72 5.08 -13.26
N ARG A 119 8.89 6.13 -13.30
CA ARG A 119 8.67 7.08 -12.20
C ARG A 119 8.18 6.41 -10.91
N PRO A 120 7.13 5.54 -10.93
CA PRO A 120 6.72 4.80 -9.74
C PRO A 120 7.82 3.90 -9.18
N LEU A 121 8.56 3.17 -10.03
CA LEU A 121 9.64 2.29 -9.59
C LEU A 121 10.80 3.07 -8.95
N LEU A 122 11.22 4.19 -9.57
CA LEU A 122 12.25 5.07 -8.99
C LEU A 122 11.82 5.65 -7.64
N LYS A 123 10.55 6.08 -7.51
CA LYS A 123 10.03 6.58 -6.22
C LYS A 123 10.06 5.51 -5.14
N ILE A 124 9.65 4.27 -5.46
CA ILE A 124 9.71 3.14 -4.52
C ILE A 124 11.15 2.81 -4.12
N ILE A 125 12.11 2.88 -5.06
CA ILE A 125 13.54 2.65 -4.75
C ILE A 125 14.11 3.73 -3.80
N CYS A 126 13.69 4.99 -3.95
CA CYS A 126 14.06 6.06 -3.02
C CYS A 126 13.44 5.88 -1.63
N ASP A 127 12.12 5.64 -1.56
CA ASP A 127 11.38 5.38 -0.31
C ASP A 127 11.99 4.21 0.49
N LEU A 128 12.31 3.09 -0.19
CA LEU A 128 13.00 1.96 0.41
C LEU A 128 14.44 2.29 0.87
N ARG A 129 15.18 3.14 0.14
CA ARG A 129 16.53 3.57 0.52
C ARG A 129 16.50 4.48 1.76
N GLU A 130 15.53 5.38 1.83
CA GLU A 130 15.33 6.29 2.97
C GLU A 130 14.90 5.50 4.21
N SER A 131 13.92 4.59 4.06
CA SER A 131 13.50 3.67 5.12
C SER A 131 14.66 2.81 5.64
N GLN A 132 15.46 2.21 4.74
CA GLN A 132 16.65 1.44 5.14
C GLN A 132 17.66 2.31 5.90
N THR A 133 17.88 3.55 5.45
CA THR A 133 18.83 4.48 6.08
C THR A 133 18.39 4.90 7.48
N GLU A 134 17.10 5.19 7.66
CA GLU A 134 16.52 5.52 8.98
C GLU A 134 16.57 4.31 9.93
N LEU A 135 16.25 3.10 9.46
CA LEU A 135 16.36 1.88 10.25
C LEU A 135 17.81 1.62 10.71
N ARG A 136 18.80 1.81 9.84
CA ARG A 136 20.23 1.71 10.18
C ARG A 136 20.64 2.75 11.23
N ARG A 137 20.16 3.99 11.10
CA ARG A 137 20.38 5.07 12.08
C ARG A 137 19.73 4.75 13.44
N LEU A 138 18.54 4.15 13.45
CA LEU A 138 17.85 3.74 14.67
C LEU A 138 18.54 2.56 15.37
N LEU A 139 19.10 1.60 14.64
CA LEU A 139 19.91 0.52 15.20
C LEU A 139 21.15 1.08 15.92
N ILE A 140 21.91 1.95 15.26
CA ILE A 140 23.08 2.62 15.87
C ILE A 140 22.67 3.40 17.14
N LYS A 141 21.53 4.11 17.11
CA LYS A 141 21.02 4.81 18.30
C LYS A 141 20.69 3.83 19.44
N LYS A 142 20.12 2.66 19.14
CA LYS A 142 19.79 1.64 20.16
C LYS A 142 21.03 0.94 20.71
N ASP A 143 22.08 0.75 19.93
CA ASP A 143 23.36 0.27 20.48
C ASP A 143 23.99 1.27 21.45
N SER A 144 23.91 2.58 21.18
CA SER A 144 24.33 3.62 22.13
C SER A 144 23.52 3.58 23.43
N GLU A 145 22.19 3.46 23.35
CA GLU A 145 21.29 3.32 24.51
C GLU A 145 21.60 2.04 25.34
N ILE A 146 21.96 0.96 24.66
CA ILE A 146 22.39 -0.30 25.29
C ILE A 146 23.79 -0.18 25.92
N GLU A 147 24.69 0.67 25.41
CA GLU A 147 26.00 0.93 26.03
C GLU A 147 25.89 1.91 27.21
N GLU A 148 25.05 2.92 27.12
CA GLU A 148 24.70 3.85 28.21
C GLU A 148 24.19 3.07 29.44
N TYR A 149 23.24 2.15 29.24
CA TYR A 149 22.74 1.25 30.30
C TYR A 149 23.85 0.41 30.97
N LYS A 150 24.86 -0.04 30.21
CA LYS A 150 26.02 -0.77 30.79
C LYS A 150 26.93 0.15 31.58
N CYS A 151 27.15 1.38 31.11
CA CYS A 151 27.94 2.40 31.80
C CYS A 151 27.32 2.79 33.15
N GLU A 152 26.00 2.80 33.26
CA GLU A 152 25.26 2.98 34.52
C GLU A 152 25.29 1.76 35.45
N GLY A 153 25.91 0.65 35.04
CA GLY A 153 26.02 -0.60 35.80
C GLY A 153 24.89 -1.61 35.57
N GLY A 154 24.06 -1.40 34.55
CA GLY A 154 22.97 -2.32 34.18
C GLY A 154 23.45 -3.62 33.55
N GLU A 155 22.99 -4.77 34.07
CA GLU A 155 23.30 -6.11 33.53
C GLU A 155 22.12 -6.74 32.79
N ILE A 156 22.35 -7.18 31.55
CA ILE A 156 21.39 -7.96 30.76
C ILE A 156 21.39 -9.41 31.24
N VAL A 157 20.61 -9.68 32.30
CA VAL A 157 20.47 -11.00 32.95
C VAL A 157 20.14 -12.12 31.94
N LEU A 158 19.23 -11.84 31.00
CA LEU A 158 18.83 -12.79 29.96
C LEU A 158 19.81 -12.73 28.78
N ARG A 159 20.92 -13.46 28.90
CA ARG A 159 22.02 -13.51 27.91
C ARG A 159 21.59 -13.75 26.45
N HIS A 160 20.46 -14.43 26.22
CA HIS A 160 19.92 -14.69 24.88
C HIS A 160 19.24 -13.48 24.22
N LEU A 161 18.95 -12.41 24.98
CA LEU A 161 18.46 -11.13 24.48
C LEU A 161 19.59 -10.15 24.15
N LYS A 162 20.85 -10.47 24.49
CA LYS A 162 22.00 -9.61 24.21
C LYS A 162 22.36 -9.67 22.73
N THR A 163 22.09 -8.58 22.01
CA THR A 163 22.51 -8.37 20.63
C THR A 163 24.03 -8.15 20.52
N ILE A 164 24.55 -8.34 19.30
CA ILE A 164 25.85 -7.83 18.88
C ILE A 164 25.60 -6.42 18.31
N ALA A 165 26.50 -5.48 18.57
CA ALA A 165 26.38 -4.11 18.04
C ALA A 165 26.34 -4.09 16.49
N PHE A 166 25.50 -3.23 15.93
CA PHE A 166 25.21 -3.17 14.50
C PHE A 166 26.39 -2.61 13.69
N ASN A 167 27.08 -3.49 12.96
CA ASN A 167 28.11 -3.08 12.01
C ASN A 167 27.52 -2.73 10.64
N ASP A 168 27.20 -1.45 10.47
CA ASP A 168 26.66 -0.87 9.23
C ASP A 168 27.46 -1.26 7.96
N ALA A 169 28.79 -1.20 8.06
CA ALA A 169 29.69 -1.46 6.94
C ALA A 169 29.81 -2.96 6.59
N GLU A 170 29.48 -3.88 7.52
CA GLU A 170 29.38 -5.31 7.22
C GLU A 170 27.99 -5.70 6.72
N HIS A 171 26.93 -5.12 7.31
CA HIS A 171 25.56 -5.28 6.81
C HIS A 171 25.45 -4.91 5.33
N MET A 172 25.99 -3.76 4.92
CA MET A 172 25.98 -3.34 3.51
C MET A 172 26.92 -4.17 2.60
N LYS A 173 27.90 -4.91 3.16
CA LYS A 173 28.72 -5.87 2.38
C LYS A 173 28.01 -7.20 2.12
N ILE A 174 27.00 -7.55 2.90
CA ILE A 174 26.20 -8.77 2.74
C ILE A 174 25.10 -8.56 1.68
N HIS A 175 24.42 -7.40 1.70
CA HIS A 175 23.26 -7.12 0.85
C HIS A 175 23.63 -6.57 -0.55
N LYS A 176 24.48 -7.30 -1.27
CA LYS A 176 25.04 -6.89 -2.58
C LYS A 176 24.22 -7.24 -3.82
N VAL A 177 23.14 -8.01 -3.69
CA VAL A 177 22.37 -8.57 -4.83
C VAL A 177 21.99 -7.51 -5.88
N PHE A 178 21.72 -6.26 -5.47
CA PHE A 178 21.48 -5.16 -6.39
C PHE A 178 22.72 -4.79 -7.24
N GLU A 179 23.87 -4.56 -6.60
CA GLU A 179 25.13 -4.24 -7.28
C GLU A 179 25.60 -5.42 -8.16
N GLU A 180 25.40 -6.65 -7.71
CA GLU A 180 25.76 -7.87 -8.45
C GLU A 180 24.85 -8.12 -9.66
N SER A 181 23.58 -7.67 -9.61
CA SER A 181 22.62 -7.83 -10.72
C SER A 181 22.56 -6.64 -11.67
N PHE A 182 22.89 -5.43 -11.21
CA PHE A 182 22.66 -4.18 -11.94
C PHE A 182 23.83 -3.17 -11.89
N GLY A 183 24.79 -3.31 -10.97
CA GLY A 183 25.87 -2.35 -10.74
C GLY A 183 26.90 -2.22 -11.89
N THR A 184 26.85 -3.12 -12.87
CA THR A 184 27.61 -2.99 -14.14
C THR A 184 26.98 -1.97 -15.11
N ALA A 185 25.74 -1.52 -14.87
CA ALA A 185 25.17 -0.40 -15.60
C ALA A 185 25.83 0.90 -15.12
N SER A 186 26.54 1.60 -16.02
CA SER A 186 27.33 2.80 -15.72
C SER A 186 26.49 4.07 -15.46
N THR A 187 25.45 3.96 -14.63
CA THR A 187 24.60 5.07 -14.17
C THR A 187 24.92 5.40 -12.73
N SER A 188 25.62 6.52 -12.50
CA SER A 188 25.95 7.03 -11.17
C SER A 188 24.70 7.17 -10.31
N THR A 189 24.75 6.74 -9.04
CA THR A 189 23.64 6.85 -8.08
C THR A 189 23.11 8.28 -7.93
N LYS A 190 23.98 9.28 -8.13
CA LYS A 190 23.61 10.70 -8.16
C LYS A 190 22.60 11.02 -9.27
N VAL A 191 22.71 10.39 -10.44
CA VAL A 191 21.77 10.60 -11.57
C VAL A 191 20.37 10.10 -11.22
N LEU A 192 20.25 9.00 -10.48
CA LEU A 192 18.95 8.51 -10.00
C LEU A 192 18.34 9.47 -8.97
N GLU A 193 19.14 9.92 -8.00
CA GLU A 193 18.68 10.87 -6.97
C GLU A 193 18.36 12.25 -7.55
N GLU A 194 19.11 12.71 -8.55
CA GLU A 194 18.89 13.99 -9.23
C GLU A 194 17.70 13.92 -10.19
N ALA A 195 17.52 12.81 -10.92
CA ALA A 195 16.31 12.56 -11.69
C ALA A 195 15.06 12.55 -10.79
N VAL A 196 15.10 11.90 -9.63
CA VAL A 196 13.98 11.92 -8.67
C VAL A 196 13.74 13.32 -8.09
N LYS A 197 14.79 14.07 -7.72
CA LYS A 197 14.64 15.47 -7.26
C LYS A 197 14.12 16.42 -8.33
N VAL A 198 14.39 16.17 -9.62
CA VAL A 198 13.75 16.88 -10.74
C VAL A 198 12.28 16.46 -10.88
N LEU A 199 11.99 15.17 -10.69
CA LEU A 199 10.67 14.55 -10.80
C LEU A 199 9.69 14.92 -9.67
N GLU A 200 10.21 15.46 -8.57
CA GLU A 200 9.43 16.11 -7.50
C GLU A 200 9.16 17.59 -7.83
N LYS A 201 10.16 18.30 -8.37
CA LYS A 201 10.04 19.72 -8.75
C LYS A 201 9.18 19.96 -10.00
N SER A 202 9.08 18.97 -10.89
CA SER A 202 8.24 19.03 -12.09
C SER A 202 6.77 18.67 -11.83
N ILE A 203 6.35 18.56 -10.56
CA ILE A 203 4.94 18.46 -10.18
C ILE A 203 4.35 19.87 -10.14
N PRO A 204 3.51 20.29 -11.12
CA PRO A 204 2.57 21.37 -10.84
C PRO A 204 1.66 20.88 -9.72
N LYS A 205 1.60 21.60 -8.61
CA LYS A 205 0.54 21.36 -7.63
C LYS A 205 -0.80 21.59 -8.34
N GLN A 206 -1.57 20.53 -8.53
CA GLN A 206 -3.02 20.69 -8.67
C GLN A 206 -3.59 20.96 -7.28
N GLU A 207 -3.46 22.21 -6.84
CA GLU A 207 -4.32 22.74 -5.78
C GLU A 207 -5.77 22.64 -6.31
N PRO A 208 -6.74 22.17 -5.51
CA PRO A 208 -8.12 22.08 -5.96
C PRO A 208 -8.60 23.45 -6.43
N LEU A 209 -9.03 23.55 -7.69
CA LEU A 209 -9.43 24.82 -8.29
C LEU A 209 -10.62 25.39 -7.51
N ALA A 210 -10.38 26.43 -6.72
CA ALA A 210 -11.42 27.08 -5.94
C ALA A 210 -12.51 27.60 -6.88
N THR A 211 -13.75 27.18 -6.64
CA THR A 211 -14.91 27.60 -7.43
C THR A 211 -15.04 29.12 -7.37
N PRO A 212 -15.04 29.85 -8.51
CA PRO A 212 -15.29 31.28 -8.50
C PRO A 212 -16.72 31.54 -8.03
N SER A 213 -16.86 32.14 -6.84
CA SER A 213 -18.15 32.55 -6.31
C SER A 213 -18.77 33.61 -7.23
N SER A 214 -20.01 33.41 -7.66
CA SER A 214 -20.74 34.37 -8.48
C SER A 214 -21.01 35.66 -7.73
N GLU A 215 -20.69 36.80 -8.33
CA GLU A 215 -21.10 38.12 -7.84
C GLU A 215 -22.62 38.33 -7.96
N PRO A 216 -23.29 38.91 -6.94
CA PRO A 216 -24.57 39.57 -7.11
C PRO A 216 -24.38 41.02 -7.58
N GLY A 217 -25.22 41.47 -8.53
CA GLY A 217 -25.22 42.85 -9.03
C GLY A 217 -25.63 43.92 -7.98
N PRO A 218 -25.39 45.22 -8.26
CA PRO A 218 -25.28 46.23 -7.22
C PRO A 218 -26.55 47.03 -6.87
N SER A 219 -26.47 47.71 -5.72
CA SER A 219 -27.23 48.90 -5.32
C SER A 219 -28.64 48.71 -4.74
N ILE A 220 -28.84 49.10 -3.48
CA ILE A 220 -29.29 50.45 -3.13
C ILE A 220 -28.89 50.79 -1.68
N ARG A 221 -28.77 52.10 -1.38
CA ARG A 221 -28.22 52.66 -0.13
C ARG A 221 -29.33 53.20 0.77
N THR A 222 -29.45 52.71 2.01
CA THR A 222 -30.15 53.43 3.09
C THR A 222 -29.66 53.00 4.48
N GLU A 223 -29.56 53.97 5.38
CA GLU A 223 -29.12 53.87 6.79
C GLU A 223 -29.76 55.07 7.53
N PRO A 224 -29.85 55.13 8.87
CA PRO A 224 -29.72 54.09 9.91
C PRO A 224 -30.98 54.02 10.81
N VAL A 225 -30.94 53.34 11.97
CA VAL A 225 -31.37 53.88 13.31
C VAL A 225 -31.25 52.85 14.47
N SER A 226 -30.89 53.36 15.67
CA SER A 226 -30.99 52.79 17.04
C SER A 226 -30.53 51.35 17.37
N VAL A 227 -29.29 51.26 17.89
CA VAL A 227 -28.98 50.96 19.31
C VAL A 227 -29.98 50.14 20.14
N ILE A 228 -29.51 49.03 20.73
CA ILE A 228 -29.64 48.68 22.17
C ILE A 228 -28.40 47.87 22.60
N LYS A 229 -27.92 48.06 23.85
CA LYS A 229 -26.84 47.29 24.47
C LYS A 229 -27.41 46.23 25.41
N THR A 230 -26.79 45.04 25.53
CA THR A 230 -26.69 44.35 26.83
C THR A 230 -25.58 43.29 26.90
N GLU A 231 -24.69 43.49 27.87
CA GLU A 231 -23.75 42.55 28.52
C GLU A 231 -23.56 43.11 29.96
N PRO A 232 -22.95 42.42 30.96
CA PRO A 232 -22.18 41.17 30.94
C PRO A 232 -22.85 40.09 31.86
N SER A 233 -22.27 39.25 32.75
CA SER A 233 -20.89 39.06 33.28
C SER A 233 -20.67 37.76 34.07
N LEU A 234 -19.50 37.13 33.83
CA LEU A 234 -18.51 36.61 34.79
C LEU A 234 -18.81 35.47 35.81
N ASN A 235 -17.96 34.42 35.74
CA ASN A 235 -17.38 33.59 36.83
C ASN A 235 -18.35 32.63 37.61
N VAL A 236 -17.95 31.50 38.23
CA VAL A 236 -16.78 31.18 39.10
C VAL A 236 -16.43 29.65 39.13
N LYS A 237 -15.13 29.34 39.23
CA LYS A 237 -14.38 28.13 39.74
C LYS A 237 -14.99 26.72 39.96
N MET A 238 -14.26 25.73 39.43
CA MET A 238 -13.57 24.56 40.07
C MET A 238 -14.14 23.81 41.30
N GLU A 239 -14.18 22.47 41.14
CA GLU A 239 -13.56 21.37 41.97
C GLU A 239 -13.61 21.35 43.52
N PRO A 240 -13.32 20.18 44.15
CA PRO A 240 -13.78 18.80 43.85
C PRO A 240 -14.33 18.15 45.14
N ASP A 241 -14.61 16.84 45.16
CA ASP A 241 -14.61 16.10 46.44
C ASP A 241 -14.15 14.65 46.31
N THR A 242 -13.72 14.04 47.42
CA THR A 242 -13.08 12.72 47.47
C THR A 242 -13.59 11.86 48.63
N THR A 243 -13.73 10.56 48.42
CA THR A 243 -13.86 9.58 49.51
C THR A 243 -13.36 8.20 49.08
N VAL A 244 -12.99 7.34 50.04
CA VAL A 244 -12.14 6.16 49.81
C VAL A 244 -12.62 4.96 50.64
N LYS A 245 -12.30 3.75 50.17
CA LYS A 245 -12.53 2.41 50.81
C LYS A 245 -13.95 1.86 50.56
N THR A 246 -14.19 0.55 50.47
CA THR A 246 -13.41 -0.60 51.00
C THR A 246 -13.53 -1.86 50.11
N GLU A 247 -12.60 -2.81 50.27
CA GLU A 247 -12.53 -4.15 49.66
C GLU A 247 -12.57 -5.25 50.77
N PRO A 248 -12.63 -6.57 50.50
CA PRO A 248 -13.07 -7.33 49.31
C PRO A 248 -13.96 -8.57 49.69
N ILE A 249 -13.94 -9.64 48.86
CA ILE A 249 -14.34 -11.06 49.08
C ILE A 249 -15.74 -11.47 48.60
N GLY A 250 -15.81 -12.52 47.75
CA GLY A 250 -17.06 -13.16 47.33
C GLY A 250 -16.98 -14.06 46.08
N THR A 251 -16.18 -15.13 46.08
CA THR A 251 -16.05 -16.04 44.93
C THR A 251 -17.13 -17.12 44.86
N LEU A 252 -17.93 -17.14 43.78
CA LEU A 252 -18.67 -18.33 43.32
C LEU A 252 -18.68 -18.43 41.79
N LYS A 253 -18.74 -19.66 41.27
CA LYS A 253 -18.94 -19.97 39.84
C LYS A 253 -20.41 -20.36 39.60
N MET A 254 -21.01 -19.94 38.49
CA MET A 254 -21.32 -20.80 37.33
C MET A 254 -22.20 -20.07 36.28
N GLU A 255 -21.98 -20.43 35.02
CA GLU A 255 -22.80 -20.17 33.82
C GLU A 255 -23.83 -21.31 33.60
N PRO A 256 -24.73 -21.30 32.58
CA PRO A 256 -24.88 -20.36 31.43
C PRO A 256 -26.33 -19.87 31.10
N ASN A 257 -26.44 -19.00 30.08
CA ASN A 257 -27.60 -18.76 29.18
C ASN A 257 -28.86 -18.03 29.74
N SER A 258 -29.62 -17.23 28.97
CA SER A 258 -29.55 -16.85 27.53
C SER A 258 -30.27 -15.52 27.20
N GLU A 259 -29.81 -14.84 26.13
CA GLU A 259 -30.52 -13.91 25.20
C GLU A 259 -31.17 -12.59 25.72
N GLY A 260 -30.92 -11.45 25.01
CA GLY A 260 -31.77 -10.24 25.12
C GLY A 260 -31.18 -8.84 24.79
N ALA A 261 -30.97 -8.53 23.50
CA ALA A 261 -30.93 -7.18 22.84
C ALA A 261 -29.92 -6.06 23.25
N GLU A 262 -29.41 -5.37 22.20
CA GLU A 262 -29.10 -3.91 22.01
C GLU A 262 -28.48 -3.06 23.17
N GLU A 263 -27.51 -2.15 23.00
CA GLU A 263 -27.03 -1.39 21.81
C GLU A 263 -25.61 -0.76 22.02
N SER A 264 -24.98 -0.27 20.95
CA SER A 264 -24.04 0.89 20.88
C SER A 264 -22.57 0.87 21.39
N SER A 265 -21.72 1.51 20.58
CA SER A 265 -20.44 2.20 20.87
C SER A 265 -19.05 1.46 20.89
N SER A 266 -18.24 1.83 19.89
CA SER A 266 -16.77 1.97 19.84
C SER A 266 -15.82 1.20 20.78
N SER A 267 -14.88 0.43 20.20
CA SER A 267 -13.52 0.28 20.76
C SER A 267 -12.45 0.02 19.68
N VAL A 268 -11.19 0.30 20.06
CA VAL A 268 -10.00 0.41 19.18
C VAL A 268 -9.50 -0.95 18.68
N ILE A 269 -9.20 -1.07 17.38
CA ILE A 269 -8.48 -2.23 16.83
C ILE A 269 -6.97 -2.09 17.13
N THR A 270 -6.42 -2.98 17.94
CA THR A 270 -4.96 -3.16 18.10
C THR A 270 -4.51 -4.44 17.39
N ALA A 271 -3.51 -4.32 16.51
CA ALA A 271 -3.08 -5.42 15.66
C ALA A 271 -2.06 -6.34 16.37
N SER A 272 -2.51 -7.46 16.91
CA SER A 272 -1.66 -8.47 17.55
C SER A 272 -1.21 -9.56 16.55
N VAL A 273 -0.02 -9.39 15.96
CA VAL A 273 0.56 -10.34 14.99
C VAL A 273 1.20 -11.54 15.68
N SER A 274 0.42 -12.60 15.91
CA SER A 274 0.89 -13.88 16.46
C SER A 274 1.65 -14.71 15.41
N CYS A 275 2.95 -14.43 15.23
CA CYS A 275 3.78 -15.16 14.28
C CYS A 275 4.24 -16.52 14.85
N LYS A 276 3.59 -17.61 14.44
CA LYS A 276 4.03 -18.99 14.75
C LYS A 276 5.27 -19.35 13.92
N GLN A 277 6.44 -19.46 14.56
CA GLN A 277 7.62 -20.06 13.93
C GLN A 277 7.66 -21.58 14.15
N GLU A 278 7.55 -22.35 13.07
CA GLU A 278 7.81 -23.79 13.08
C GLU A 278 9.33 -24.06 13.06
N ILE A 279 9.87 -24.51 14.19
CA ILE A 279 11.28 -24.91 14.26
C ILE A 279 11.44 -26.30 13.64
N LYS A 280 11.92 -26.35 12.39
CA LYS A 280 12.41 -27.60 11.78
C LYS A 280 13.59 -28.13 12.59
N ARG A 281 13.40 -29.28 13.26
CA ARG A 281 14.47 -30.01 13.94
C ARG A 281 15.40 -30.63 12.91
N GLU A 282 16.63 -30.12 12.80
CA GLU A 282 17.70 -30.78 12.06
C GLU A 282 18.15 -32.07 12.77
N GLN A 283 18.58 -33.07 12.00
CA GLN A 283 18.76 -34.44 12.49
C GLN A 283 20.05 -34.61 13.31
N ALA A 284 19.94 -35.31 14.44
CA ALA A 284 21.07 -35.59 15.31
C ALA A 284 22.11 -36.51 14.62
N ARG A 285 23.36 -36.04 14.50
CA ARG A 285 24.48 -36.88 14.07
C ARG A 285 24.91 -37.81 15.21
N ALA A 286 25.19 -39.07 14.86
CA ALA A 286 25.47 -40.13 15.83
C ALA A 286 26.76 -39.88 16.65
N HIS A 287 26.71 -40.25 17.93
CA HIS A 287 27.81 -40.07 18.88
C HIS A 287 28.82 -41.24 18.78
N VAL A 288 30.08 -40.95 18.41
CA VAL A 288 31.14 -41.96 18.27
C VAL A 288 31.88 -42.16 19.61
N PRO A 289 31.88 -43.38 20.21
CA PRO A 289 32.53 -43.59 21.51
C PRO A 289 34.06 -43.51 21.43
N ARG A 290 34.65 -42.55 22.17
CA ARG A 290 36.11 -42.41 22.27
C ARG A 290 36.66 -43.45 23.26
N LYS A 291 37.39 -44.46 22.76
CA LYS A 291 37.99 -45.53 23.59
C LYS A 291 38.92 -44.92 24.66
N ARG A 292 38.73 -45.30 25.93
CA ARG A 292 39.71 -45.04 26.99
C ARG A 292 40.94 -45.92 26.77
N SER A 293 42.11 -45.31 26.56
CA SER A 293 43.37 -46.01 26.81
C SER A 293 43.62 -46.08 28.31
N LYS A 294 44.07 -47.23 28.81
CA LYS A 294 44.66 -47.36 30.16
C LYS A 294 46.17 -47.45 29.97
N PHE A 295 46.92 -46.62 30.68
CA PHE A 295 48.31 -46.93 31.02
C PHE A 295 48.36 -47.25 32.52
N ASN A 296 49.02 -48.36 32.83
CA ASN A 296 49.41 -48.79 34.17
C ASN A 296 50.91 -49.05 34.13
N PHE A 297 51.59 -48.81 35.27
CA PHE A 297 53.04 -48.77 35.45
C PHE A 297 53.69 -47.53 34.80
#